data_AF-K6X4R4-F1
#
_entry.id   AF-K6X4R4-F1
#
_cell.length_a   1.000
_cell.length_b   1.000
_cell.length_c   1.000
_cell.angle_alpha   90.00
_cell.angle_beta   90.00
_cell.angle_gamma   90.00
#
_symmetry.space_group_name_H-M   'P 1'
#
loop_
_entity.id
_entity.type
_entity.pdbx_description
1 polymer ?
#
loop_
_entity_poly.entity_id
_entity_poly.type
_entity_poly.pdbx_seq_one_letter_code
_entity_poly.pdbx_strand_id
1 'polypeptide(L)' 'MQDEQEWVFVEVKFRSRSDYGTAADFFHASKRKKFTHAVKHFMHFHRLNPAMVAHRIDLVAIDGDQIQWFKSI' A
#
# COMPACT_ATOMS: atom_id res chain seq x y z
N MET A 1 1.98 3.84 -9.18
CA MET A 1 3.27 4.44 -9.57
C MET A 1 4.11 3.34 -10.21
N GLN A 2 4.96 3.65 -11.18
CA GLN A 2 5.97 2.71 -11.65
C GLN A 2 7.33 3.20 -11.15
N ASP A 3 8.02 2.35 -10.41
CA ASP A 3 9.36 2.58 -9.88
C ASP A 3 10.29 1.63 -10.64
N GLU A 4 11.05 2.16 -11.59
CA GLU A 4 11.80 1.39 -12.59
C GLU A 4 10.92 0.35 -13.33
N GLN A 5 11.09 -0.94 -13.03
CA GLN A 5 10.32 -2.06 -13.61
C GLN A 5 9.27 -2.63 -12.64
N GLU A 6 9.09 -2.01 -11.46
CA GLU A 6 8.17 -2.45 -10.43
C GLU A 6 6.93 -1.56 -10.36
N TRP A 7 5.75 -2.19 -10.33
CA TRP A 7 4.50 -1.49 -10.04
C TRP A 7 4.34 -1.29 -8.54
N VAL A 8 4.33 -0.03 -8.12
CA VAL A 8 4.18 0.35 -6.72
C VAL A 8 2.77 0.87 -6.49
N PHE A 9 2.03 0.12 -5.66
CA PHE A 9 0.70 0.48 -5.19
C PHE A 9 0.81 1.09 -3.80
N VAL A 10 0.56 2.39 -3.68
CA VAL A 10 0.74 3.12 -2.42
C VAL A 10 -0.61 3.37 -1.75
N GLU A 11 -0.80 2.84 -0.54
CA GLU A 11 -1.85 3.29 0.36
C GLU A 11 -1.31 4.45 1.21
N VAL A 12 -1.98 5.61 1.19
CA VAL A 12 -1.62 6.75 2.04
C VAL A 12 -2.63 6.86 3.18
N LYS A 13 -2.14 6.97 4.42
CA LYS A 13 -2.98 7.10 5.61
C LYS A 13 -2.51 8.29 6.45
N PHE A 14 -3.35 9.30 6.49
CA PHE A 14 -3.16 10.50 7.30
C PHE A 14 -3.86 10.36 8.66
N ARG A 15 -3.19 10.80 9.72
CA ARG A 15 -3.73 10.93 11.07
C ARG A 15 -3.37 12.32 11.61
N SER A 16 -4.40 13.03 12.07
CA SER A 16 -4.24 14.34 12.72
C SER A 16 -3.94 14.26 14.21
N ARG A 17 -4.16 13.10 14.84
CA ARG A 17 -3.92 12.84 16.27
C ARG A 17 -3.31 11.45 16.45
N SER A 18 -2.29 11.34 17.30
CA SER A 18 -1.51 10.11 17.55
C SER A 18 -2.05 9.29 18.73
N ASP A 19 -3.20 9.70 19.28
CA ASP A 19 -3.75 9.23 20.55
C ASP A 19 -4.24 7.75 20.51
N TYR A 20 -4.43 7.17 19.32
CA TYR A 20 -4.96 5.82 19.12
C TYR A 20 -4.03 4.95 18.25
N GLY A 21 -3.10 4.26 18.92
CA GLY A 21 -2.46 3.03 18.41
C GLY A 21 -1.19 3.21 17.57
N THR A 22 -0.16 2.46 17.96
CA THR A 22 1.16 2.35 17.31
C THR A 22 1.06 1.87 15.85
N ALA A 23 2.13 2.09 15.08
CA ALA A 23 2.27 1.67 13.68
C ALA A 23 1.91 0.19 13.37
N ALA A 24 1.79 -0.68 14.39
CA ALA A 24 1.34 -2.07 14.27
C ALA A 24 -0.13 -2.24 13.79
N ASP A 25 -0.97 -1.20 13.88
CA ASP A 25 -2.35 -1.21 13.33
C ASP A 25 -2.43 -0.99 11.82
N PHE A 26 -1.28 -0.73 11.18
CA PHE A 26 -1.24 -0.52 9.75
C PHE A 26 -1.42 -1.84 9.03
N PHE A 27 -2.50 -1.90 8.24
CA PHE A 27 -2.86 -3.05 7.40
C PHE A 27 -3.48 -4.26 8.13
N HIS A 28 -4.53 -3.99 8.92
CA HIS A 28 -5.45 -5.04 9.38
C HIS A 28 -5.83 -5.99 8.23
N ALA A 29 -5.86 -7.30 8.48
CA ALA A 29 -5.97 -8.33 7.44
C ALA A 29 -7.17 -8.15 6.48
N SER A 30 -8.28 -7.57 6.98
CA SER A 30 -9.46 -7.24 6.20
C SER A 30 -9.21 -6.12 5.18
N LYS A 31 -8.42 -5.10 5.56
CA LYS A 31 -8.08 -3.97 4.69
C LYS A 31 -7.07 -4.39 3.62
N ARG A 32 -6.08 -5.21 4.02
CA ARG A 32 -5.17 -5.87 3.08
C ARG A 32 -5.93 -6.63 2.00
N LYS A 33 -6.90 -7.47 2.39
CA LYS A 33 -7.69 -8.27 1.43
C LYS A 33 -8.42 -7.42 0.40
N LYS A 34 -9.03 -6.31 0.82
CA LYS A 34 -9.71 -5.37 -0.10
C LYS A 34 -8.71 -4.71 -1.05
N PHE A 35 -7.58 -4.25 -0.52
CA PHE A 35 -6.54 -3.61 -1.32
C PHE A 35 -5.92 -4.59 -2.33
N THR A 36 -5.59 -5.81 -1.91
CA THR A 36 -5.11 -6.87 -2.80
C THR A 36 -6.09 -7.17 -3.94
N HIS A 37 -7.39 -7.17 -3.69
CA HIS A 37 -8.37 -7.32 -4.77
C HIS A 37 -8.35 -6.15 -5.75
N ALA A 38 -8.24 -4.92 -5.27
CA ALA A 38 -8.13 -3.74 -6.13
C ALA A 38 -6.85 -3.79 -6.99
N VAL A 39 -5.72 -4.17 -6.40
CA VAL A 39 -4.45 -4.38 -7.11
C VAL A 39 -4.60 -5.45 -8.19
N LYS A 40 -5.16 -6.61 -7.86
CA LYS A 40 -5.41 -7.69 -8.85
C LYS A 40 -6.31 -7.23 -9.98
N HIS A 41 -7.36 -6.46 -9.69
CA HIS A 41 -8.25 -5.93 -10.70
C HIS A 41 -7.54 -4.93 -11.64
N PHE A 42 -6.74 -4.02 -11.07
CA PHE A 42 -5.91 -3.10 -11.85
C PHE A 42 -4.97 -3.87 -12.79
N MET A 43 -4.23 -4.84 -12.25
CA MET A 43 -3.29 -5.64 -13.04
C MET A 43 -4.00 -6.42 -14.15
N HIS A 44 -5.17 -7.01 -13.86
CA HIS A 44 -5.97 -7.71 -14.85
C HIS A 44 -6.44 -6.77 -15.98
N PHE A 45 -6.97 -5.61 -15.62
CA PHE A 45 -7.43 -4.60 -16.58
C PHE A 45 -6.30 -4.12 -17.50
N HIS A 46 -5.10 -3.94 -16.95
CA HIS A 46 -3.91 -3.53 -17.68
C HIS A 46 -3.15 -4.70 -18.34
N ARG A 47 -3.70 -5.92 -18.32
CA ARG A 47 -3.06 -7.14 -18.86
C ARG A 47 -1.67 -7.43 -18.29
N LEU A 48 -1.43 -7.01 -17.06
CA LEU A 48 -0.20 -7.27 -16.32
C LEU A 48 -0.36 -8.62 -15.61
N ASN A 49 0.49 -9.59 -15.95
CA ASN A 49 0.53 -10.86 -15.24
C ASN A 49 1.28 -10.68 -13.90
N PRO A 50 0.62 -10.85 -12.74
CA PRO A 50 1.28 -10.68 -11.44
C PRO A 50 2.44 -11.64 -11.18
N ALA A 51 2.49 -12.77 -11.90
CA ALA A 51 3.61 -13.72 -11.80
C ALA A 51 4.84 -13.32 -12.63
N MET A 52 4.67 -12.39 -13.59
CA MET A 52 5.75 -11.96 -14.51
C MET A 52 6.18 -10.52 -14.27
N VAL A 53 5.34 -9.73 -13.61
CA VAL A 53 5.55 -8.30 -13.39
C VAL A 53 5.82 -8.07 -11.91
N ALA A 54 6.99 -7.49 -11.61
CA ALA A 54 7.33 -7.07 -10.26
C ALA A 54 6.29 -6.04 -9.77
N HIS A 55 5.78 -6.26 -8.56
CA HIS A 55 4.84 -5.34 -7.94
C HIS A 55 4.94 -5.43 -6.42
N ARG A 56 4.77 -4.29 -5.75
CA ARG A 56 4.72 -4.20 -4.29
C ARG A 56 3.60 -3.27 -3.83
N ILE A 57 3.21 -3.49 -2.57
CA ILE A 57 2.28 -2.63 -1.87
C ILE A 57 3.09 -1.84 -0.85
N ASP A 58 3.06 -0.53 -1.01
CA ASP A 58 3.71 0.43 -0.14
C ASP A 58 2.65 1.15 0.69
N LEU A 59 3.05 1.60 1.86
CA LEU A 59 2.21 2.31 2.78
C LEU A 59 2.93 3.56 3.26
N VAL A 60 2.29 4.71 3.08
CA VAL A 60 2.75 5.98 3.59
C VAL A 60 1.85 6.39 4.74
N ALA A 61 2.40 6.35 5.95
CA ALA A 61 1.79 6.85 7.16
C ALA A 61 2.19 8.32 7.35
N ILE A 62 1.21 9.19 7.52
CA ILE A 62 1.42 10.61 7.81
C ILE A 62 0.78 10.89 9.16
N ASP A 63 1.60 11.14 10.17
CA ASP A 63 1.19 11.44 11.55
C ASP A 63 1.57 12.90 11.86
N GLY A 64 0.61 13.82 11.64
CA GLY A 64 0.90 15.26 11.68
C GLY A 64 1.98 15.65 10.67
N ASP A 65 3.11 16.14 11.17
CA ASP A 65 4.28 16.54 10.35
C ASP A 65 5.25 15.39 10.08
N GLN A 66 5.03 14.21 10.66
CA GLN A 66 5.90 13.05 10.49
C GLN A 66 5.40 12.16 9.35
N ILE A 67 6.28 11.85 8.41
CA ILE A 67 5.99 10.95 7.29
C ILE A 67 6.84 9.69 7.45
N GLN A 68 6.19 8.53 7.48
CA GLN A 68 6.82 7.22 7.50
C GLN A 68 6.38 6.42 6.27
N TRP A 69 7.34 5.85 5.55
CA TRP A 69 7.07 5.03 4.37
C TRP A 69 7.51 3.60 4.63
N PHE A 70 6.54 2.70 4.70
CA PHE A 70 6.73 1.27 4.77
C PHE A 70 6.64 0.67 3.37
N LYS A 71 7.66 -0.07 2.96
CA LYS A 71 7.70 -0.73 1.64
C LYS A 71 7.38 -2.21 1.78
N SER A 72 6.69 -2.76 0.78
CA SER A 72 6.41 -4.20 0.65
C SER A 72 5.68 -4.84 1.86
N ILE A 73 4.50 -4.33 2.20
CA ILE A 73 3.66 -4.81 3.33
C ILE A 73 2.52 -5.77 2.93
#